data_AF-A0A9P7FSG4-F1
#
_entry.id   AF-A0A9P7FSG4-F1
#
_cell.length_a   1.000
_cell.length_b   1.000
_cell.length_c   1.000
_cell.angle_alpha   90.00
_cell.angle_beta   90.00
_cell.angle_gamma   90.00
#
_symmetry.space_group_name_H-M   'P 1'
#
loop_
_entity.id
_entity.type
_entity.pdbx_description
1 polymer ?
#
loop_
_entity_poly.entity_id
_entity_poly.type
_entity_poly.pdbx_seq_one_letter_code
_entity_poly.pdbx_strand_id
1 'polypeptide(L)'
;MAWFANNLKTACAKDLEDQNVLALQTLNDLQAYSVMRNAGCLTDPTSNTYCYLNAVRNSSPSELYFYGLPLGTALPKSTTPTCSACTRTVMGLFSAALLDPAQAAVLTGLKNTYSAAANVADAQCGSGYAVTMNGAGGMLARGLSWWVGGAVAFVCTTLQLWP
;
A
#
# COMPACT_ATOMS: atom_id res chain seq x y z
N MET A 1 -3.74 -11.63 9.80
CA MET A 1 -4.50 -12.46 8.83
C MET A 1 -3.63 -13.42 8.00
N ALA A 2 -2.29 -13.34 8.05
CA ALA A 2 -1.41 -14.24 7.28
C ALA A 2 -1.67 -15.75 7.51
N TRP A 3 -1.98 -16.15 8.76
CA TRP A 3 -2.33 -17.53 9.07
C TRP A 3 -3.58 -18.01 8.31
N PHE A 4 -4.65 -17.19 8.26
CA PHE A 4 -5.86 -17.54 7.52
C PHE A 4 -5.58 -17.67 6.02
N ALA A 5 -4.80 -16.74 5.45
CA ALA A 5 -4.40 -16.83 4.04
C ALA A 5 -3.62 -18.11 3.73
N ASN A 6 -2.73 -18.55 4.63
CA ASN A 6 -1.98 -19.79 4.46
C ASN A 6 -2.85 -21.03 4.59
N ASN A 7 -3.80 -21.06 5.53
CA ASN A 7 -4.74 -22.18 5.67
C ASN A 7 -5.71 -22.26 4.47
N LEU A 8 -6.13 -21.13 3.91
CA LEU A 8 -6.99 -21.13 2.73
C LEU A 8 -6.28 -21.76 1.53
N LYS A 9 -4.99 -21.51 1.34
CA LYS A 9 -4.19 -22.13 0.26
C LYS A 9 -4.16 -23.66 0.33
N THR A 10 -4.29 -24.26 1.51
CA THR A 10 -4.30 -25.71 1.68
C THR A 10 -5.73 -26.27 1.69
N ALA A 11 -6.65 -25.63 2.42
CA ALA A 11 -8.03 -26.07 2.55
C ALA A 11 -8.85 -25.91 1.26
N CYS A 12 -8.58 -24.87 0.47
CA CYS A 12 -9.25 -24.56 -0.79
C CYS A 12 -8.34 -24.76 -2.00
N ALA A 13 -7.35 -25.66 -1.92
CA ALA A 13 -6.36 -25.87 -2.98
C ALA A 13 -7.02 -26.15 -4.35
N LYS A 14 -8.02 -27.04 -4.38
CA LYS A 14 -8.77 -27.39 -5.59
C LYS A 14 -9.51 -26.18 -6.19
N ASP A 15 -10.15 -25.38 -5.35
CA ASP A 15 -10.87 -24.17 -5.79
C ASP A 15 -9.91 -23.11 -6.37
N LEU A 16 -8.72 -22.99 -5.80
CA LEU A 16 -7.68 -22.09 -6.32
C LEU A 16 -7.13 -22.57 -7.66
N GLU A 17 -6.92 -23.89 -7.81
CA GLU A 17 -6.53 -24.51 -9.10
C GLU A 17 -7.61 -24.31 -10.17
N ASP A 18 -8.88 -24.46 -9.80
CA ASP A 18 -10.03 -24.28 -10.70
C ASP A 18 -10.38 -22.81 -10.96
N GLN A 19 -9.59 -21.86 -10.43
CA GLN A 19 -9.81 -20.42 -10.56
C GLN A 19 -11.20 -19.98 -10.05
N ASN A 20 -11.69 -20.61 -8.99
CA ASN A 20 -12.93 -20.21 -8.33
C ASN A 20 -12.79 -18.76 -7.81
N VAL A 21 -13.64 -17.87 -8.34
CA VAL A 21 -13.60 -16.44 -8.05
C VAL A 21 -13.73 -16.15 -6.55
N LEU A 22 -14.55 -16.90 -5.83
CA LEU A 22 -14.75 -16.68 -4.39
C LEU A 22 -13.49 -17.03 -3.59
N ALA A 23 -12.82 -18.15 -3.92
CA ALA A 23 -11.59 -18.57 -3.25
C ALA A 23 -10.44 -17.61 -3.56
N LEU A 24 -10.29 -17.20 -4.83
CA LEU A 24 -9.28 -16.23 -5.25
C LEU A 24 -9.49 -14.86 -4.60
N GLN A 25 -10.73 -14.35 -4.60
CA GLN A 25 -11.04 -13.06 -3.97
C GLN A 25 -10.79 -13.12 -2.47
N THR A 26 -11.26 -14.16 -1.79
CA THR A 26 -11.05 -14.32 -0.34
C THR A 26 -9.56 -14.36 0.01
N LEU A 27 -8.74 -15.05 -0.81
CA LEU A 27 -7.29 -15.09 -0.62
C LEU A 27 -6.69 -13.68 -0.75
N ASN A 28 -7.06 -12.94 -1.81
CA ASN A 28 -6.60 -11.55 -2.01
C ASN A 28 -7.01 -10.66 -0.83
N ASP A 29 -8.25 -10.76 -0.35
CA ASP A 29 -8.77 -9.96 0.75
C ASP A 29 -7.99 -10.24 2.06
N LEU A 30 -7.72 -11.51 2.35
CA LEU A 30 -6.94 -11.91 3.53
C LEU A 30 -5.48 -11.43 3.46
N GLN A 31 -4.89 -11.39 2.26
CA GLN A 31 -3.54 -10.87 2.02
C GLN A 31 -3.49 -9.34 2.12
N ALA A 32 -4.52 -8.65 1.61
CA ALA A 32 -4.63 -7.19 1.63
C ALA A 32 -5.02 -6.61 2.99
N TYR A 33 -5.60 -7.42 3.88
CA TYR A 33 -6.16 -6.97 5.15
C TYR A 33 -5.24 -6.10 6.00
N SER A 34 -3.95 -6.44 6.13
CA SER A 34 -3.01 -5.67 6.95
C SER A 34 -2.85 -4.24 6.43
N VAL A 35 -2.67 -4.09 5.13
CA VAL A 35 -2.50 -2.80 4.46
C VAL A 35 -3.80 -1.99 4.53
N MET A 36 -4.95 -2.62 4.31
CA MET A 36 -6.24 -1.95 4.44
C MET A 36 -6.53 -1.50 5.87
N ARG A 37 -6.20 -2.32 6.86
CA ARG A 37 -6.31 -1.96 8.28
C ARG A 37 -5.44 -0.74 8.60
N ASN A 38 -4.20 -0.73 8.12
CA ASN A 38 -3.30 0.42 8.30
C ASN A 38 -3.87 1.67 7.61
N ALA A 39 -4.42 1.54 6.40
CA ALA A 39 -5.06 2.65 5.69
C ALA A 39 -6.29 3.20 6.43
N GLY A 40 -7.08 2.32 7.06
CA GLY A 40 -8.23 2.70 7.88
C GLY A 40 -7.84 3.41 9.19
N CYS A 41 -6.67 3.09 9.73
CA CYS A 41 -6.12 3.75 10.92
C CYS A 41 -5.50 5.12 10.64
N LEU A 42 -5.39 5.56 9.37
CA LEU A 42 -4.86 6.87 9.04
C LEU A 42 -5.80 7.96 9.54
N THR A 43 -5.23 8.94 10.23
CA THR A 43 -5.94 10.10 10.75
C THR A 43 -5.55 11.34 9.96
N ASP A 44 -6.53 12.22 9.80
CA ASP A 44 -6.32 13.54 9.23
C ASP A 44 -5.98 14.52 10.36
N PRO A 45 -4.76 15.08 10.38
CA PRO A 45 -4.37 16.03 11.42
C PRO A 45 -5.16 17.35 11.34
N THR A 46 -5.79 17.67 10.20
CA THR A 46 -6.53 18.92 10.02
C THR A 46 -7.95 18.85 10.55
N SER A 47 -8.63 17.72 10.39
CA SER A 47 -10.02 17.51 10.83
C SER A 47 -10.13 16.68 12.11
N ASN A 48 -9.02 16.13 12.61
CA ASN A 48 -8.95 15.29 13.81
C ASN A 48 -9.89 14.06 13.75
N THR A 49 -10.06 13.51 12.54
CA THR A 49 -10.92 12.35 12.24
C THR A 49 -10.17 11.33 11.38
N TYR A 50 -10.75 10.14 11.18
CA TYR A 50 -10.15 9.12 10.31
C TYR A 50 -10.31 9.50 8.84
N CYS A 51 -9.23 9.34 8.06
CA CYS A 51 -9.22 9.62 6.63
C CYS A 51 -10.31 8.87 5.86
N TYR A 52 -10.60 7.63 6.27
CA TYR A 52 -11.68 6.85 5.68
C TYR A 52 -13.05 7.50 5.90
N LEU A 53 -13.32 8.03 7.10
CA LEU A 53 -14.58 8.71 7.40
C LEU A 53 -14.73 10.00 6.58
N ASN A 54 -13.63 10.73 6.37
CA ASN A 54 -13.63 11.91 5.51
C ASN A 54 -13.94 11.55 4.06
N ALA A 55 -13.36 10.46 3.54
CA ALA A 55 -13.66 9.97 2.19
C ALA A 55 -15.14 9.54 2.05
N VAL A 56 -15.74 8.91 3.06
CA VAL A 56 -17.15 8.49 3.07
C VAL A 56 -18.10 9.69 3.13
N ARG A 57 -17.79 10.70 3.94
CA ARG A 57 -18.68 11.85 4.16
C ARG A 57 -18.56 12.93 3.08
N ASN A 58 -17.56 12.84 2.20
CA ASN A 58 -17.37 13.80 1.12
C ASN A 58 -18.54 13.73 0.12
N SER A 59 -18.95 14.88 -0.42
CA SER A 59 -20.02 14.97 -1.43
C SER A 59 -19.69 14.23 -2.73
N SER A 60 -18.40 14.03 -3.01
CA SER A 60 -17.92 13.14 -4.06
C SER A 60 -17.10 12.00 -3.42
N PRO A 61 -17.63 10.78 -3.29
CA PRO A 61 -16.93 9.66 -2.66
C PRO A 61 -15.86 9.03 -3.58
N SER A 62 -15.28 9.80 -4.52
CA SER A 62 -14.23 9.36 -5.44
C SER A 62 -12.97 8.89 -4.71
N GLU A 63 -12.69 9.46 -3.53
CA GLU A 63 -11.58 9.04 -2.66
C GLU A 63 -11.77 7.63 -2.09
N LEU A 64 -13.02 7.15 -2.01
CA LEU A 64 -13.36 5.85 -1.45
C LEU A 64 -12.90 4.71 -2.37
N TYR A 65 -12.84 4.94 -3.69
CA TYR A 65 -12.33 3.96 -4.65
C TYR A 65 -10.86 3.59 -4.43
N PHE A 66 -10.06 4.50 -3.86
CA PHE A 66 -8.66 4.21 -3.55
C PHE A 66 -8.53 3.10 -2.49
N TYR A 67 -9.48 2.99 -1.57
CA TYR A 67 -9.50 1.92 -0.57
C TYR A 67 -9.81 0.53 -1.16
N GLY A 68 -10.31 0.46 -2.40
CA GLY A 68 -10.54 -0.79 -3.14
C GLY A 68 -9.30 -1.32 -3.87
N LEU A 69 -8.25 -0.52 -4.02
CA LEU A 69 -7.04 -0.91 -4.75
C LEU A 69 -6.38 -2.17 -4.19
N PRO A 70 -6.22 -2.33 -2.86
CA PRO A 70 -5.60 -3.53 -2.29
C PRO A 70 -6.35 -4.82 -2.60
N LEU A 71 -7.67 -4.72 -2.80
CA LEU A 71 -8.57 -5.83 -3.13
C LEU A 71 -8.52 -6.23 -4.61
N GLY A 72 -7.70 -5.55 -5.42
CA GLY A 72 -7.65 -5.75 -6.88
C GLY A 72 -8.76 -5.02 -7.65
N THR A 73 -9.52 -4.13 -7.00
CA THR A 73 -10.50 -3.30 -7.70
C THR A 73 -9.81 -2.13 -8.38
N ALA A 74 -9.89 -2.06 -9.71
CA ALA A 74 -9.27 -0.99 -10.48
C ALA A 74 -9.99 0.35 -10.29
N LEU A 75 -9.22 1.44 -10.28
CA LEU A 75 -9.76 2.79 -10.21
C LEU A 75 -10.42 3.17 -11.54
N PRO A 76 -11.68 3.67 -11.54
CA PRO A 76 -12.28 4.23 -12.75
C PRO A 76 -11.44 5.39 -13.29
N LYS A 77 -11.24 5.45 -14.61
CA LYS A 77 -10.43 6.52 -15.25
C LYS A 77 -11.01 7.92 -15.06
N SER A 78 -12.32 8.02 -14.87
CA SER A 78 -13.03 9.29 -14.61
C SER A 78 -13.03 9.69 -13.14
N THR A 79 -12.25 9.03 -12.28
CA THR A 79 -12.19 9.37 -10.86
C THR A 79 -11.49 10.71 -10.69
N THR A 80 -12.21 11.67 -10.12
CA THR A 80 -11.69 13.00 -9.75
C THR A 80 -11.57 13.06 -8.22
N PRO A 81 -10.41 12.65 -7.64
CA PRO A 81 -10.19 12.79 -6.21
C PRO A 81 -10.15 14.26 -5.81
N THR A 82 -10.53 14.58 -4.57
CA THR A 82 -10.39 15.93 -4.01
C THR A 82 -8.95 16.31 -3.65
N CYS A 83 -7.98 15.43 -3.97
CA CYS A 83 -6.55 15.65 -3.75
C CYS A 83 -6.19 15.94 -2.29
N SER A 84 -6.91 15.33 -1.35
CA SER A 84 -6.71 15.53 0.07
C SER A 84 -5.40 14.92 0.58
N ALA A 85 -4.86 15.45 1.67
CA ALA A 85 -3.70 14.86 2.35
C ALA A 85 -3.92 13.39 2.73
N CYS A 86 -5.17 13.02 3.04
CA CYS A 86 -5.57 11.64 3.30
C CYS A 86 -5.33 10.73 2.11
N THR A 87 -5.86 11.07 0.93
CA THR A 87 -5.69 10.26 -0.28
C THR A 87 -4.21 10.13 -0.67
N ARG A 88 -3.42 11.21 -0.52
CA ARG A 88 -1.96 11.16 -0.69
C ARG A 88 -1.30 10.17 0.27
N THR A 89 -1.69 10.20 1.55
CA THR A 89 -1.09 9.34 2.58
C THR A 89 -1.47 7.87 2.37
N VAL A 90 -2.71 7.58 1.96
CA VAL A 90 -3.17 6.23 1.58
C VAL A 90 -2.34 5.68 0.41
N MET A 91 -2.16 6.48 -0.66
CA MET A 91 -1.33 6.07 -1.79
C MET A 91 0.14 5.89 -1.41
N GLY A 92 0.67 6.74 -0.53
CA GLY A 92 2.00 6.58 0.05
C GLY A 92 2.16 5.26 0.82
N LEU A 93 1.19 4.92 1.68
CA LEU A 93 1.17 3.65 2.41
C LEU A 93 1.15 2.44 1.46
N PHE A 94 0.35 2.48 0.41
CA PHE A 94 0.29 1.42 -0.60
C PHE A 94 1.60 1.28 -1.37
N SER A 95 2.21 2.39 -1.75
CA SER A 95 3.52 2.38 -2.41
C SER A 95 4.60 1.77 -1.50
N ALA A 96 4.61 2.12 -0.22
CA ALA A 96 5.56 1.59 0.75
C ALA A 96 5.38 0.07 0.95
N ALA A 97 4.13 -0.40 1.00
CA ALA A 97 3.83 -1.83 1.07
C ALA A 97 4.28 -2.59 -0.20
N LEU A 98 4.26 -1.96 -1.37
CA LEU A 98 4.77 -2.54 -2.61
C LEU A 98 6.29 -2.48 -2.75
N LEU A 99 6.97 -1.57 -2.02
CA LEU A 99 8.43 -1.51 -1.96
C LEU A 99 9.03 -2.54 -0.99
N ASP A 100 8.26 -2.99 -0.01
CA ASP A 100 8.65 -4.08 0.87
C ASP A 100 8.48 -5.44 0.15
N PRO A 101 9.57 -6.17 -0.13
CA PRO A 101 9.51 -7.42 -0.88
C PRO A 101 8.66 -8.51 -0.21
N ALA A 102 8.58 -8.52 1.13
CA ALA A 102 7.78 -9.50 1.86
C ALA A 102 6.28 -9.27 1.67
N GLN A 103 5.87 -7.99 1.62
CA GLN A 103 4.48 -7.59 1.41
C GLN A 103 4.11 -7.64 -0.08
N ALA A 104 5.00 -7.16 -0.96
CA ALA A 104 4.79 -7.18 -2.40
C ALA A 104 4.55 -8.59 -2.97
N ALA A 105 5.14 -9.62 -2.37
CA ALA A 105 4.96 -11.01 -2.76
C ALA A 105 3.52 -11.52 -2.57
N VAL A 106 2.77 -10.94 -1.62
CA VAL A 106 1.39 -11.37 -1.31
C VAL A 106 0.32 -10.39 -1.78
N LEU A 107 0.67 -9.13 -2.05
CA LEU A 107 -0.26 -8.06 -2.47
C LEU A 107 -0.43 -8.01 -3.99
N THR A 108 -0.80 -9.12 -4.61
CA THR A 108 -1.00 -9.23 -6.07
C THR A 108 -2.09 -8.29 -6.59
N GLY A 109 -3.22 -8.20 -5.89
CA GLY A 109 -4.32 -7.30 -6.21
C GLY A 109 -3.87 -5.83 -6.26
N LEU A 110 -3.17 -5.38 -5.22
CA LEU A 110 -2.63 -4.02 -5.15
C LEU A 110 -1.61 -3.76 -6.27
N LYS A 111 -0.69 -4.70 -6.52
CA LYS A 111 0.34 -4.56 -7.56
C LYS A 111 -0.28 -4.31 -8.94
N ASN A 112 -1.40 -4.97 -9.24
CA ASN A 112 -2.08 -4.87 -10.52
C ASN A 112 -2.87 -3.55 -10.68
N THR A 113 -3.39 -2.98 -9.59
CA THR A 113 -4.25 -1.80 -9.64
C THR A 113 -3.50 -0.49 -9.35
N TYR A 114 -2.41 -0.54 -8.59
CA TYR A 114 -1.74 0.63 -8.03
C TYR A 114 -1.15 1.55 -9.11
N SER A 115 -0.48 1.01 -10.14
CA SER A 115 0.18 1.84 -11.17
C SER A 115 -0.81 2.74 -11.92
N ALA A 116 -1.94 2.17 -12.36
CA ALA A 116 -2.99 2.93 -13.04
C ALA A 116 -3.62 3.98 -12.11
N ALA A 117 -3.86 3.63 -10.84
CA ALA A 117 -4.40 4.55 -9.86
C ALA A 117 -3.42 5.68 -9.50
N ALA A 118 -2.13 5.39 -9.40
CA ALA A 118 -1.09 6.38 -9.16
C ALA A 118 -1.02 7.39 -10.29
N ASN A 119 -1.09 6.93 -11.55
CA ASN A 119 -1.10 7.82 -12.71
C ASN A 119 -2.34 8.73 -12.75
N VAL A 120 -3.53 8.20 -12.40
CA VAL A 120 -4.74 9.03 -12.30
C VAL A 120 -4.61 10.06 -11.17
N ALA A 121 -4.11 9.65 -10.01
CA ALA A 121 -3.91 10.56 -8.88
C ALA A 121 -2.90 11.67 -9.22
N ASP A 122 -1.80 11.34 -9.88
CA ASP A 122 -0.78 12.30 -10.31
C ASP A 122 -1.32 13.26 -11.37
N ALA A 123 -2.06 12.75 -12.35
CA ALA A 123 -2.66 13.56 -13.41
C ALA A 123 -3.71 14.55 -12.90
N GLN A 124 -4.50 14.17 -11.89
CA GLN A 124 -5.57 15.01 -11.34
C GLN A 124 -5.09 15.95 -10.24
N CYS A 125 -4.09 15.55 -9.45
CA CYS A 125 -3.65 16.27 -8.25
C CYS A 125 -2.29 16.94 -8.36
N GLY A 126 -1.61 16.80 -9.50
CA GLY A 126 -0.31 17.38 -9.77
C GLY A 126 0.85 16.39 -9.60
N SER A 127 1.96 16.67 -10.30
CA SER A 127 3.12 15.80 -10.35
C SER A 127 3.74 15.54 -8.98
N GLY A 128 4.02 14.27 -8.69
CA GLY A 128 4.55 13.81 -7.41
C GLY A 128 3.48 13.60 -6.33
N TYR A 129 2.19 13.61 -6.69
CA TYR A 129 1.12 13.38 -5.72
C TYR A 129 1.10 11.92 -5.22
N ALA A 130 1.33 10.97 -6.12
CA ALA A 130 1.47 9.55 -5.80
C ALA A 130 2.78 9.01 -6.39
N VAL A 131 3.37 8.00 -5.74
CA VAL A 131 4.57 7.34 -6.27
C VAL A 131 4.17 6.53 -7.49
N THR A 132 4.55 6.95 -8.69
CA THR A 132 4.32 6.20 -9.93
C THR A 132 5.40 5.12 -10.08
N MET A 133 5.00 3.86 -9.98
CA MET A 133 5.91 2.74 -10.23
C MET A 133 5.88 2.42 -11.72
N ASN A 134 6.67 3.16 -12.50
CA ASN A 134 6.88 2.84 -13.90
C ASN A 134 7.76 1.57 -13.99
N GLY A 135 7.22 0.51 -14.60
CA GLY A 135 8.02 -0.67 -14.94
C GLY A 135 9.13 -0.27 -15.90
N ALA A 136 10.35 -0.72 -15.61
CA ALA A 136 11.64 -0.41 -16.22
C ALA A 136 12.36 0.84 -15.67
N GLY A 137 13.42 0.56 -14.89
CA GLY A 137 14.56 1.46 -14.76
C GLY A 137 14.50 2.46 -13.60
N GLY A 138 15.06 2.05 -12.46
CA GLY A 138 15.75 2.97 -11.54
C GLY A 138 14.87 3.89 -10.71
N MET A 139 14.36 3.38 -9.58
CA MET A 139 14.47 4.23 -8.40
C MET A 139 15.95 4.37 -8.12
N LEU A 140 16.50 5.54 -8.46
CA LEU A 140 17.68 6.05 -7.81
C LEU A 140 17.36 6.09 -6.32
N ALA A 141 17.73 5.01 -5.63
CA ALA A 141 18.11 5.08 -4.24
C ALA A 141 19.03 6.29 -4.16
N ARG A 142 18.54 7.36 -3.53
CA ARG A 142 19.34 8.55 -3.25
C ARG A 142 20.48 8.06 -2.37
N GLY A 143 21.58 7.72 -3.04
CA GLY A 143 22.83 7.39 -2.40
C GLY A 143 23.22 8.59 -1.57
N LEU A 144 23.07 8.45 -0.25
CA LEU A 144 23.84 9.22 0.70
C LEU A 144 25.28 8.71 0.63
N SER A 145 25.93 9.01 -0.50
CA SER A 145 27.37 9.05 -0.64
C SER A 145 27.84 10.31 0.07
N TRP A 146 28.21 10.17 1.33
CA TRP A 146 29.13 11.08 2.00
C TRP A 146 30.23 10.22 2.63
N TRP A 147 31.16 9.80 1.78
CA TRP A 147 32.53 9.57 2.20
C TRP A 147 33.27 10.91 2.15
N VAL A 148 33.52 11.53 3.30
CA VAL A 148 34.83 12.10 3.59
C VAL A 148 35.12 11.80 5.07
N GLY A 149 36.30 11.23 5.29
CA GLY A 149 36.67 10.48 6.48
C GLY A 149 36.76 11.29 7.77
N GLY A 150 36.71 10.55 8.87
CA GLY A 150 37.00 11.05 10.21
C GLY A 150 36.59 10.03 11.25
N ALA A 151 37.56 9.25 11.71
CA ALA A 151 37.42 8.17 12.67
C ALA A 151 36.59 8.52 13.91
N VAL A 152 35.55 7.73 14.22
CA VAL A 152 35.24 7.32 15.60
C VAL A 152 34.68 5.91 15.56
N ALA A 153 35.40 5.02 16.22
CA ALA A 153 35.09 3.63 16.40
C ALA A 153 33.81 3.43 17.23
N PHE A 154 33.22 2.24 17.07
CA PHE A 154 32.68 1.40 18.14
C PHE A 154 31.82 2.07 19.23
N VAL A 155 30.59 1.59 19.37
CA VAL A 155 30.02 0.98 20.59
C VAL A 155 28.51 1.16 20.54
N CYS A 156 27.76 0.09 20.23
CA CYS A 156 26.52 -0.24 20.94
C CYS A 156 26.04 -1.67 20.62
N THR A 157 26.95 -2.64 20.67
CA THR A 157 26.59 -4.06 20.79
C THR A 157 26.88 -4.53 22.20
N THR A 158 26.12 -4.03 23.18
CA THR A 158 26.03 -4.65 24.51
C THR A 158 24.67 -4.34 25.13
N LEU A 159 23.63 -5.00 24.65
CA LEU A 159 22.43 -5.25 25.46
C LEU A 159 21.86 -6.63 25.15
N GLN A 160 22.74 -7.63 25.20
CA GLN A 160 22.36 -8.98 25.59
C GLN A 160 23.23 -9.36 26.78
N LEU A 161 22.58 -10.01 27.75
CA LEU A 161 23.08 -10.52 29.03
C LEU A 161 23.19 -9.50 30.17
N TRP A 162 22.16 -9.50 31.04
CA TRP A 162 22.37 -9.97 32.42
C TRP A 162 21.04 -10.42 33.08
N PRO A 163 21.11 -11.07 34.26
CA PRO A 163 20.76 -12.48 34.52
C PRO A 163 19.31 -12.74 34.95
#